data_AF-T1BYJ5-F1
#
_entry.id   AF-T1BYJ5-F1
#
_cell.length_a   1.000
_cell.length_b   1.000
_cell.length_c   1.000
_cell.angle_alpha   90.00
_cell.angle_beta   90.00
_cell.angle_gamma   90.00
#
_symmetry.space_group_name_H-M   'P 1'
#
loop_
_entity.id
_entity.type
_entity.pdbx_description
1 polymer ?
#
loop_
_entity_poly.entity_id
_entity_poly.type
_entity_poly.pdbx_seq_one_letter_code
_entity_poly.pdbx_strand_id
1 'polypeptide(L)'
;MSAIRVARAATARDLIVKFSGCYHGHADHLLVAAGSGLATFGRPSSAGVPEPFTACTRVLPLDDEAALEQLLEAQGTRIAAVIIEPMPANHGLLPQRPAFLARLRALTRAHGALLIFDEVISGFRLARGGAAERFGITPDLATFGKVIGGGLPVGAFAGPRAIMARLAPDGD
;
A
#
# COMPACT_ATOMS: atom_id res chain seq x y z
N MET A 1 -8.69 2.55 0.27
CA MET A 1 -9.56 2.32 1.46
C MET A 1 -9.92 0.84 1.66
N SER A 2 -10.73 0.22 0.80
CA SER A 2 -11.23 -1.15 1.03
C SER A 2 -10.13 -2.22 1.14
N ALA A 3 -9.11 -2.17 0.29
CA ALA A 3 -7.95 -3.07 0.36
C ALA A 3 -7.22 -2.98 1.72
N ILE A 4 -7.06 -1.78 2.27
CA ILE A 4 -6.43 -1.58 3.59
C ILE A 4 -7.31 -2.15 4.70
N ARG A 5 -8.62 -1.89 4.65
CA ARG A 5 -9.56 -2.41 5.65
C ARG A 5 -9.59 -3.93 5.67
N VAL A 6 -9.68 -4.58 4.50
CA VAL A 6 -9.66 -6.05 4.42
C VAL A 6 -8.31 -6.62 4.86
N ALA A 7 -7.21 -5.93 4.57
CA ALA A 7 -5.89 -6.34 5.06
C ALA A 7 -5.82 -6.33 6.59
N ARG A 8 -6.29 -5.25 7.23
CA ARG A 8 -6.39 -5.17 8.69
C ARG A 8 -7.25 -6.31 9.26
N ALA A 9 -8.40 -6.59 8.65
CA ALA A 9 -9.30 -7.66 9.08
C ALA A 9 -8.71 -9.08 8.88
N ALA A 10 -7.89 -9.27 7.84
CA ALA A 10 -7.23 -10.54 7.56
C ALA A 10 -6.04 -10.80 8.48
N THR A 11 -5.32 -9.75 8.91
CA THR A 11 -4.14 -9.90 9.78
C THR A 11 -4.42 -9.66 11.25
N ALA A 12 -5.58 -9.06 11.61
CA ALA A 12 -5.89 -8.52 12.94
C ALA A 12 -4.82 -7.53 13.43
N ARG A 13 -4.38 -6.62 12.54
CA ARG A 13 -3.33 -5.63 12.80
C ARG A 13 -3.79 -4.25 12.36
N ASP A 14 -3.31 -3.21 13.02
CA ASP A 14 -3.80 -1.84 12.79
C ASP A 14 -2.93 -1.03 11.84
N LEU A 15 -1.61 -1.23 11.89
CA LEU A 15 -0.67 -0.33 11.21
C LEU A 15 -0.61 -0.64 9.71
N ILE A 16 -0.46 0.41 8.92
CA ILE A 16 -0.06 0.31 7.52
C ILE A 16 1.22 1.09 7.27
N VAL A 17 1.95 0.70 6.23
CA VAL A 17 3.09 1.44 5.70
C VAL A 17 2.74 1.92 4.30
N LYS A 18 2.97 3.21 4.02
CA LYS A 18 2.98 3.79 2.68
C LYS A 18 4.33 4.48 2.43
N PHE A 19 4.58 4.83 1.18
CA PHE A 19 5.80 5.54 0.82
C PHE A 19 5.52 7.02 0.52
N SER A 20 6.49 7.91 0.80
CA SER A 20 6.45 9.30 0.37
C SER A 20 6.48 9.37 -1.16
N GLY A 21 5.81 10.36 -1.76
CA GLY A 21 5.66 10.44 -3.22
C GLY A 21 4.60 9.51 -3.83
N CYS A 22 4.11 8.49 -3.10
CA CYS A 22 2.96 7.69 -3.52
C CYS A 22 1.62 8.29 -3.04
N TYR A 23 0.58 8.16 -3.86
CA TYR A 23 -0.79 8.60 -3.58
C TYR A 23 -1.80 7.47 -3.80
N HIS A 24 -2.68 7.24 -2.82
CA HIS A 24 -3.62 6.11 -2.79
C HIS A 24 -5.08 6.56 -2.54
N GLY A 25 -5.40 7.79 -2.95
CA GLY A 25 -6.65 8.48 -2.62
C GLY A 25 -6.55 9.35 -1.37
N HIS A 26 -7.65 10.06 -1.06
CA HIS A 26 -7.71 11.10 -0.02
C HIS A 26 -8.42 10.66 1.27
N ALA A 27 -8.41 9.37 1.59
CA ALA A 27 -8.93 8.94 2.89
C ALA A 27 -8.05 9.49 4.02
N ASP A 28 -8.62 9.92 5.13
CA ASP A 28 -7.90 10.62 6.22
C ASP A 28 -6.63 9.89 6.68
N HIS A 29 -6.69 8.57 6.87
CA HIS A 29 -5.55 7.75 7.27
C HIS A 29 -4.44 7.61 6.20
N LEU A 30 -4.64 8.13 4.99
CA LEU A 30 -3.65 8.20 3.92
C LEU A 30 -3.08 9.61 3.71
N LEU A 31 -3.76 10.63 4.24
CA LEU A 31 -3.33 12.03 4.24
C LEU A 31 -2.34 12.29 5.37
N VAL A 32 -1.21 11.58 5.29
CA VAL A 32 -0.19 11.53 6.34
C VAL A 32 1.17 11.91 5.76
N ALA A 33 1.81 12.90 6.37
CA ALA A 33 3.14 13.35 6.02
C ALA A 33 4.21 12.45 6.65
N ALA A 34 5.37 12.37 6.02
CA ALA A 34 6.55 11.77 6.64
C ALA A 34 6.93 12.58 7.90
N GLY A 35 7.19 11.88 9.01
CA GLY A 35 7.72 12.51 10.21
C GLY A 35 9.16 13.00 9.97
N SER A 36 9.58 14.02 10.71
CA SER A 36 10.98 14.43 10.75
C SER A 36 11.79 13.45 11.62
N GLY A 37 12.77 12.76 11.04
CA GLY A 37 13.67 11.83 11.77
C GLY A 37 13.04 10.47 12.11
N LEU A 38 13.52 9.83 13.18
CA LEU A 38 13.03 8.52 13.68
C LEU A 38 11.59 8.56 14.26
N ALA A 39 10.95 9.74 14.25
CA ALA A 39 9.56 9.89 14.67
C ALA A 39 8.64 9.22 13.64
N THR A 40 8.38 7.93 13.86
CA THR A 40 7.53 7.06 13.05
C THR A 40 6.04 7.39 13.14
N PHE A 41 5.66 8.46 13.84
CA PHE A 41 4.27 8.87 13.99
C PHE A 41 3.87 9.80 12.85
N GLY A 42 2.87 9.38 12.08
CA GLY A 42 2.32 10.16 11.00
C GLY A 42 1.67 11.45 11.50
N ARG A 43 2.01 12.59 10.90
CA ARG A 43 1.28 13.85 11.10
C ARG A 43 0.31 14.08 9.94
N PRO A 44 -0.83 14.76 10.16
CA PRO A 44 -1.71 15.17 9.07
C PRO A 44 -0.95 15.94 7.99
N SER A 45 -1.15 15.57 6.72
CA SER A 45 -0.59 16.30 5.57
C SER A 45 -1.58 17.28 4.95
N SER A 46 -2.81 17.32 5.44
CA SER A 46 -3.90 18.17 4.93
C SER A 46 -4.65 18.77 6.11
N ALA A 47 -5.11 20.01 5.94
CA ALA A 47 -6.04 20.61 6.88
C ALA A 47 -7.34 19.78 6.94
N GLY A 48 -7.99 19.77 8.11
CA GLY A 48 -9.25 19.04 8.32
C GLY A 48 -9.10 17.56 8.67
N VAL A 49 -7.89 16.99 8.64
CA VAL A 49 -7.62 15.63 9.12
C VAL A 49 -7.24 15.68 10.60
N PRO A 50 -8.05 15.13 11.52
CA PRO A 50 -7.69 15.07 12.93
C PRO A 50 -6.51 14.12 13.17
N GLU A 51 -5.60 14.49 14.07
CA GLU A 51 -4.39 13.71 14.38
C GLU A 51 -4.65 12.22 14.73
N PRO A 52 -5.74 11.84 15.44
CA PRO A 52 -6.03 10.44 15.69
C PRO A 52 -6.18 9.57 14.42
N PHE A 53 -6.57 10.14 13.28
CA PHE A 53 -6.72 9.41 12.02
C PHE A 53 -5.38 9.01 11.39
N THR A 54 -4.27 9.62 11.80
CA THR A 54 -2.94 9.35 11.24
C THR A 54 -2.13 8.35 12.07
N ALA A 55 -2.59 8.02 13.28
CA ALA A 55 -1.86 7.20 14.25
C ALA A 55 -1.49 5.79 13.72
N CYS A 56 -2.32 5.24 12.83
CA CYS A 56 -2.16 3.90 12.28
C CYS A 56 -1.39 3.85 10.94
N THR A 57 -0.75 4.95 10.54
CA THR A 57 -0.03 5.03 9.27
C THR A 57 1.43 5.39 9.50
N ARG A 58 2.32 4.61 8.87
CA ARG A 58 3.76 4.87 8.79
C ARG A 58 4.08 5.31 7.37
N VAL A 59 4.94 6.30 7.24
CA VAL A 59 5.39 6.82 5.95
C VAL A 59 6.90 6.64 5.87
N LEU A 60 7.36 5.89 4.88
CA LEU A 60 8.79 5.68 4.62
C LEU A 60 9.22 6.36 3.31
N PRO A 61 10.51 6.68 3.13
CA PRO A 61 11.05 7.05 1.83
C PRO A 61 10.87 5.91 0.82
N LEU A 62 10.60 6.25 -0.45
CA LEU A 62 10.72 5.28 -1.55
C LEU A 62 12.16 4.81 -1.68
N ASP A 63 12.33 3.56 -2.14
CA ASP A 63 13.63 3.00 -2.49
C ASP A 63 14.64 2.90 -1.33
N ASP A 64 14.14 2.83 -0.08
CA ASP A 64 14.93 2.68 1.15
C ASP A 64 14.60 1.34 1.85
N GLU A 65 15.27 0.27 1.42
CA GLU A 65 15.13 -1.06 2.01
C GLU A 65 15.49 -1.08 3.50
N ALA A 66 16.50 -0.31 3.91
CA ALA A 66 16.99 -0.30 5.29
C ALA A 66 15.94 0.28 6.26
N ALA A 67 15.29 1.39 5.90
CA ALA A 67 14.22 1.95 6.71
C ALA A 67 13.01 1.01 6.82
N LEU A 68 12.69 0.28 5.75
CA LEU A 68 11.63 -0.72 5.78
C LEU A 68 11.98 -1.91 6.67
N GLU A 69 13.20 -2.43 6.59
CA GLU A 69 13.71 -3.51 7.44
C GLU A 69 13.63 -3.13 8.91
N GLN A 70 14.20 -1.98 9.28
CA GLN A 70 14.17 -1.49 10.65
C GLN A 70 12.74 -1.32 11.19
N LEU A 71 11.82 -0.81 10.36
CA LEU A 71 10.42 -0.66 10.77
C LEU A 71 9.73 -2.01 10.96
N LEU A 72 9.96 -2.97 10.08
CA LEU A 72 9.34 -4.30 10.16
C LEU A 72 9.93 -5.14 11.30
N GLU A 73 11.22 -4.99 11.60
CA GLU A 73 11.83 -5.57 12.80
C GLU A 73 11.19 -5.00 14.07
N ALA A 74 11.02 -3.68 14.14
CA ALA A 74 10.47 -3.02 15.33
C ALA A 74 8.96 -3.18 15.50
N GLN A 75 8.18 -3.19 14.41
CA GLN A 75 6.71 -3.07 14.43
C GLN A 75 5.99 -4.09 13.53
N GLY A 76 6.69 -5.03 12.91
CA GLY A 76 6.13 -5.94 11.88
C GLY A 76 4.91 -6.73 12.35
N THR A 77 4.87 -7.16 13.62
CA THR A 77 3.73 -7.87 14.22
C THR A 77 2.47 -7.02 14.32
N ARG A 78 2.58 -5.69 14.20
CA ARG A 78 1.49 -4.72 14.22
C ARG A 78 1.15 -4.17 12.83
N ILE A 79 1.93 -4.51 11.81
CA ILE A 79 1.73 -4.02 10.43
C ILE A 79 0.86 -5.01 9.66
N ALA A 80 -0.33 -4.56 9.29
CA ALA A 80 -1.29 -5.28 8.46
C ALA A 80 -0.83 -5.33 7.01
N ALA A 81 -0.38 -4.19 6.47
CA ALA A 81 -0.06 -4.07 5.07
C ALA A 81 1.00 -3.02 4.77
N VAL A 82 1.73 -3.25 3.70
CA VAL A 82 2.56 -2.24 3.03
C VAL A 82 1.94 -1.97 1.66
N ILE A 83 1.57 -0.72 1.41
CA ILE A 83 0.96 -0.27 0.14
C ILE A 83 1.94 0.60 -0.65
N ILE A 84 2.05 0.32 -1.95
CA ILE A 84 2.95 1.02 -2.86
C ILE A 84 2.33 1.16 -4.25
N GLU A 85 2.59 2.27 -4.95
CA GLU A 85 2.47 2.31 -6.41
C GLU A 85 3.72 1.64 -6.98
N PRO A 86 3.64 0.50 -7.68
CA PRO A 86 4.85 -0.17 -8.20
C PRO A 86 5.64 0.68 -9.21
N MET A 87 4.96 1.66 -9.80
CA MET A 87 5.50 2.70 -10.67
C MET A 87 4.78 4.01 -10.33
N PRO A 88 5.21 4.73 -9.27
CA PRO A 88 4.56 5.97 -8.86
C PRO A 88 4.54 7.00 -9.97
N ALA A 89 3.39 7.62 -10.18
CA ALA A 89 3.20 8.65 -11.21
C ALA A 89 2.45 9.90 -10.73
N ASN A 90 1.95 9.91 -9.48
CA ASN A 90 1.19 11.03 -8.92
C ASN A 90 2.08 12.22 -8.49
N HIS A 91 3.37 11.99 -8.26
CA HIS A 91 4.34 13.03 -7.89
C HIS A 91 5.52 13.02 -8.90
N GLY A 92 5.17 13.00 -10.18
CA GLY A 92 6.09 12.69 -11.27
C GLY A 92 6.27 11.18 -11.45
N LEU A 93 6.88 10.78 -12.58
CA LEU A 93 7.25 9.39 -12.83
C LEU A 93 8.49 9.05 -12.01
N LEU A 94 8.36 8.13 -11.05
CA LEU A 94 9.44 7.71 -10.16
C LEU A 94 9.75 6.22 -10.38
N PRO A 95 10.54 5.84 -11.39
CA PRO A 95 10.83 4.43 -11.66
C PRO A 95 11.47 3.73 -10.46
N GLN A 96 10.92 2.60 -10.05
CA GLN A 96 11.44 1.82 -8.95
C GLN A 96 12.49 0.81 -9.44
N ARG A 97 13.52 0.58 -8.62
CA ARG A 97 14.45 -0.53 -8.87
C ARG A 97 13.68 -1.85 -8.73
N PRO A 98 13.78 -2.79 -9.69
CA PRO A 98 13.18 -4.12 -9.52
C PRO A 98 13.65 -4.84 -8.25
N ALA A 99 14.90 -4.61 -7.84
CA ALA A 99 15.46 -5.14 -6.60
C ALA A 99 14.72 -4.63 -5.34
N PHE A 100 14.33 -3.35 -5.31
CA PHE A 100 13.56 -2.78 -4.20
C PHE A 100 12.18 -3.43 -4.10
N LEU A 101 11.45 -3.58 -5.22
CA LEU A 101 10.14 -4.23 -5.23
C LEU A 101 10.23 -5.71 -4.82
N ALA A 102 11.28 -6.42 -5.27
CA ALA A 102 11.53 -7.80 -4.87
C ALA A 102 11.84 -7.91 -3.37
N ARG A 103 12.65 -6.99 -2.83
CA ARG A 103 12.98 -6.94 -1.40
C ARG A 103 11.74 -6.61 -0.56
N LEU A 104 10.93 -5.65 -0.99
CA LEU A 104 9.64 -5.31 -0.40
C LEU A 104 8.73 -6.54 -0.27
N ARG A 105 8.60 -7.34 -1.34
CA ARG A 105 7.82 -8.59 -1.31
C ARG A 105 8.42 -9.61 -0.33
N ALA A 106 9.73 -9.78 -0.31
CA ALA A 106 10.39 -10.70 0.61
C ALA A 106 10.15 -10.31 2.07
N LEU A 107 10.31 -9.02 2.40
CA LEU A 107 10.14 -8.50 3.76
C LEU A 107 8.69 -8.55 4.24
N THR A 108 7.74 -8.13 3.41
CA THR A 108 6.30 -8.25 3.76
C THR A 108 5.93 -9.70 4.09
N ARG A 109 6.40 -10.65 3.28
CA ARG A 109 6.16 -12.08 3.51
C ARG A 109 6.82 -12.58 4.80
N ALA A 110 8.06 -12.20 5.06
CA ALA A 110 8.79 -12.63 6.27
C ALA A 110 8.11 -12.15 7.57
N HIS A 111 7.47 -10.98 7.56
CA HIS A 111 6.80 -10.41 8.74
C HIS A 111 5.27 -10.66 8.77
N GLY A 112 4.74 -11.40 7.79
CA GLY A 112 3.30 -11.66 7.65
C GLY A 112 2.47 -10.39 7.41
N ALA A 113 3.08 -9.32 6.91
CA ALA A 113 2.37 -8.13 6.44
C ALA A 113 1.93 -8.37 4.98
N LEU A 114 0.75 -7.90 4.61
CA LEU A 114 0.27 -8.02 3.24
C LEU A 114 0.92 -6.97 2.33
N LEU A 115 1.37 -7.38 1.15
CA LEU A 115 1.79 -6.46 0.10
C LEU A 115 0.58 -6.02 -0.73
N ILE A 116 0.33 -4.72 -0.79
CA ILE A 116 -0.71 -4.12 -1.62
C ILE A 116 -0.04 -3.35 -2.76
N PHE A 117 -0.30 -3.77 -3.99
CA PHE A 117 0.06 -2.97 -5.16
C PHE A 117 -1.09 -2.04 -5.53
N ASP A 118 -0.83 -0.74 -5.51
CA ASP A 118 -1.70 0.23 -6.10
C ASP A 118 -1.45 0.32 -7.61
N GLU A 119 -2.24 -0.44 -8.35
CA GLU A 119 -2.17 -0.57 -9.80
C GLU A 119 -3.22 0.31 -10.49
N VAL A 120 -3.76 1.33 -9.81
CA VAL A 120 -4.76 2.23 -10.42
C VAL A 120 -4.18 2.94 -11.66
N ILE A 121 -2.86 3.22 -11.70
CA ILE A 121 -2.18 3.77 -12.88
C ILE A 121 -1.50 2.68 -13.73
N SER A 122 -0.75 1.78 -13.10
CA SER A 122 0.10 0.81 -13.79
C SER A 122 -0.65 -0.40 -14.35
N GLY A 123 -1.80 -0.74 -13.76
CA GLY A 123 -2.61 -1.89 -14.13
C GLY A 123 -3.09 -1.79 -15.57
N PHE A 124 -2.89 -2.87 -16.34
CA PHE A 124 -3.22 -2.95 -17.77
C PHE A 124 -2.50 -1.90 -18.65
N ARG A 125 -1.53 -1.17 -18.09
CA ARG A 125 -0.76 -0.12 -18.78
C ARG A 125 0.69 -0.52 -18.99
N LEU A 126 1.34 -1.07 -17.97
CA LEU A 126 2.75 -1.50 -18.08
C LEU A 126 2.91 -2.87 -18.74
N ALA A 127 1.91 -3.73 -18.56
CA ALA A 127 1.75 -5.03 -19.21
C ALA A 127 0.26 -5.42 -19.14
N ARG A 128 -0.13 -6.53 -19.78
CA ARG A 128 -1.51 -7.03 -19.71
C ARG A 128 -1.92 -7.31 -18.25
N GLY A 129 -1.05 -7.92 -17.46
CA GLY A 129 -1.19 -8.14 -16.03
C GLY A 129 -0.62 -7.03 -15.15
N GLY A 130 -0.42 -5.82 -15.68
CA GLY A 130 0.07 -4.67 -14.91
C GLY A 130 1.53 -4.77 -14.49
N ALA A 131 1.87 -4.03 -13.43
CA ALA A 131 3.19 -4.04 -12.84
C ALA A 131 3.54 -5.40 -12.21
N ALA A 132 2.56 -6.12 -11.66
CA ALA A 132 2.75 -7.46 -11.13
C ALA A 132 3.36 -8.42 -12.18
N GLU A 133 2.82 -8.44 -13.41
CA GLU A 133 3.41 -9.19 -14.53
C GLU A 133 4.77 -8.61 -14.94
N ARG A 134 4.86 -7.28 -15.12
CA ARG A 134 6.07 -6.60 -15.59
C ARG A 134 7.29 -6.89 -14.70
N PHE A 135 7.09 -6.96 -13.39
CA PHE A 135 8.15 -7.17 -12.41
C PHE A 135 8.23 -8.61 -11.90
N GLY A 136 7.31 -9.50 -12.30
CA GLY A 136 7.25 -10.87 -11.81
C GLY A 136 6.98 -10.98 -10.30
N ILE A 137 6.20 -10.05 -9.74
CA ILE A 137 5.89 -9.96 -8.31
C ILE A 137 4.39 -10.09 -8.10
N THR A 138 3.98 -11.10 -7.34
CA THR A 138 2.58 -11.27 -6.94
C THR A 138 2.32 -10.55 -5.60
N PRO A 139 1.52 -9.47 -5.58
CA PRO A 139 1.07 -8.85 -4.36
C PRO A 139 -0.04 -9.69 -3.69
N ASP A 140 -0.29 -9.46 -2.40
CA ASP A 140 -1.40 -10.12 -1.70
C ASP A 140 -2.74 -9.46 -2.04
N LEU A 141 -2.73 -8.15 -2.31
CA LEU A 141 -3.88 -7.40 -2.82
C LEU A 141 -3.42 -6.44 -3.92
N ALA A 142 -4.30 -6.14 -4.87
CA ALA A 142 -4.10 -5.09 -5.85
C ALA A 142 -5.32 -4.18 -5.96
N THR A 143 -5.11 -2.89 -6.19
CA THR A 143 -6.17 -1.93 -6.52
C THR A 143 -6.09 -1.51 -7.98
N PHE A 144 -7.24 -1.36 -8.62
CA PHE A 144 -7.37 -1.02 -10.03
C PHE A 144 -8.36 0.13 -10.21
N GLY A 145 -8.18 0.86 -11.29
CA GLY A 145 -9.07 1.92 -11.74
C GLY A 145 -8.69 2.30 -13.16
N LYS A 146 -9.03 3.52 -13.59
CA LYS A 146 -8.64 4.07 -14.89
C LYS A 146 -8.96 3.12 -16.05
N VAL A 147 -8.00 2.31 -16.49
CA VAL A 147 -8.10 1.43 -17.66
C VAL A 147 -9.30 0.50 -17.57
N ILE A 148 -9.60 -0.06 -16.39
CA ILE A 148 -10.74 -0.98 -16.23
C ILE A 148 -12.12 -0.33 -16.46
N GLY A 149 -12.17 1.00 -16.46
CA GLY A 149 -13.39 1.75 -16.73
C GLY A 149 -13.60 2.13 -18.18
N GLY A 150 -12.58 1.99 -19.03
CA GLY A 150 -12.65 2.48 -20.41
C GLY A 150 -13.04 3.96 -20.52
N GLY A 151 -12.73 4.77 -19.49
CA GLY A 151 -13.12 6.19 -19.40
C GLY A 151 -14.28 6.48 -18.44
N LEU A 152 -14.99 5.46 -17.96
CA LEU A 152 -16.05 5.62 -16.95
C LEU A 152 -15.50 5.56 -15.51
N PRO A 153 -16.18 6.17 -14.53
CA PRO A 153 -15.78 6.10 -13.12
C PRO A 153 -15.97 4.68 -12.56
N VAL A 154 -14.86 3.99 -12.35
CA VAL A 154 -14.85 2.68 -11.68
C VAL A 154 -13.52 2.47 -10.95
N GLY A 155 -13.60 1.76 -9.85
CA GLY A 155 -12.46 1.24 -9.13
C GLY A 155 -12.73 -0.20 -8.70
N ALA A 156 -11.66 -0.98 -8.54
CA ALA A 156 -11.73 -2.33 -8.06
C ALA A 156 -10.57 -2.61 -7.12
N PHE A 157 -10.71 -3.64 -6.29
CA PHE A 157 -9.60 -4.24 -5.56
C PHE A 157 -9.79 -5.74 -5.54
N ALA A 158 -8.69 -6.49 -5.57
CA ALA A 158 -8.73 -7.93 -5.71
C ALA A 158 -7.56 -8.58 -4.96
N GLY A 159 -7.71 -9.86 -4.67
CA GLY A 159 -6.69 -10.73 -4.12
C GLY A 159 -7.22 -12.13 -3.85
N PRO A 160 -6.49 -12.96 -3.10
CA PRO A 160 -6.89 -14.32 -2.76
C PRO A 160 -8.26 -14.38 -2.08
N ARG A 161 -9.04 -15.42 -2.41
CA ARG A 161 -10.37 -15.66 -1.82
C ARG A 161 -10.34 -15.65 -0.28
N ALA A 162 -9.30 -16.24 0.33
CA ALA A 162 -9.17 -16.29 1.78
C ALA A 162 -9.09 -14.89 2.44
N ILE A 163 -8.53 -13.90 1.75
CA ILE A 163 -8.53 -12.50 2.22
C ILE A 163 -9.86 -11.83 1.87
N MET A 164 -10.33 -11.99 0.63
CA MET A 164 -11.56 -11.33 0.16
C MET A 164 -12.83 -11.79 0.87
N ALA A 165 -12.86 -13.01 1.40
CA ALA A 165 -13.96 -13.55 2.21
C ALA A 165 -14.10 -12.85 3.58
N ARG A 166 -13.17 -11.96 3.96
CA ARG A 166 -13.30 -11.07 5.13
C ARG A 166 -14.13 -9.82 4.84
N LEU A 167 -14.69 -9.67 3.64
CA LEU A 167 -15.62 -8.60 3.29
C LEU A 167 -17.06 -9.06 3.49
N ALA A 168 -17.93 -8.13 3.89
CA ALA A 168 -19.37 -8.36 3.85
C ALA A 168 -19.84 -8.75 2.43
N PRO A 169 -20.84 -9.65 2.30
CA PRO A 169 -21.64 -10.22 3.38
C PRO A 169 -21.05 -11.46 4.09
N ASP A 170 -19.94 -12.02 3.60
CA ASP A 170 -19.38 -13.27 4.14
C ASP A 170 -18.52 -13.06 5.40
N GLY A 171 -17.80 -11.93 5.47
CA GLY A 171 -16.86 -11.61 6.53
C GLY A 171 -17.47 -10.84 7.71
N ASP A 172 -16.81 -10.98 8.88
CA ASP A 172 -17.14 -10.32 10.15
C ASP A 172 -16.83 -8.80 10.15
#